data_AF-A0A1W1I9I5-F1
#
_entry.id   AF-A0A1W1I9I5-F1
#
_cell.length_a   1.000
_cell.length_b   1.000
_cell.length_c   1.000
_cell.angle_alpha   90.00
_cell.angle_beta   90.00
_cell.angle_gamma   90.00
#
_symmetry.space_group_name_H-M   'P 1'
#
loop_
_entity.id
_entity.type
_entity.pdbx_description
1 polymer ?
#
loop_
_entity_poly.entity_id
_entity_poly.type
_entity_poly.pdbx_seq_one_letter_code
_entity_poly.pdbx_strand_id
1 'polypeptide(L)'
;MSKSARIMIVEDDRCIGESMQDRLQSLGYDTVLMTDGYSALATMALEHHRSPVQLVLLDLRLPGMDGMLVLGELRKIYPEIPVIMMSATAERADSLEAIKAGAQDFLAKPIDPRMLEEKCRKMLY
;
A
#
# COMPACT_ATOMS: atom_id res chain seq x y z
N MET A 1 17.64 14.56 -12.21
CA MET A 1 17.48 13.73 -11.00
C MET A 1 16.33 12.79 -11.27
N SER A 2 16.54 11.48 -11.26
CA SER A 2 15.42 10.52 -11.36
C SER A 2 14.52 10.76 -10.15
N LYS A 3 13.22 10.98 -10.37
CA LYS A 3 12.27 11.21 -9.28
C LYS A 3 12.20 9.90 -8.46
N SER A 4 12.37 10.01 -7.15
CA SER A 4 12.21 8.86 -6.26
C SER A 4 10.79 8.31 -6.39
N ALA A 5 10.65 6.98 -6.39
CA ALA A 5 9.34 6.35 -6.50
C ALA A 5 8.51 6.62 -5.25
N ARG A 6 7.26 7.07 -5.44
CA ARG A 6 6.35 7.42 -4.34
C ARG A 6 5.50 6.22 -3.94
N ILE A 7 5.56 5.85 -2.66
CA ILE A 7 4.81 4.74 -2.07
C ILE A 7 3.73 5.32 -1.13
N MET A 8 2.46 4.98 -1.38
CA MET A 8 1.38 5.26 -0.44
C MET A 8 1.27 4.12 0.56
N ILE A 9 1.23 4.45 1.84
CA ILE A 9 1.05 3.52 2.94
C ILE A 9 -0.33 3.82 3.53
N VAL A 10 -1.19 2.81 3.62
CA VAL A 10 -2.52 2.93 4.22
C VAL A 10 -2.59 1.95 5.40
N GLU A 11 -2.42 2.49 6.60
CA GLU A 11 -2.26 1.75 7.85
C GLU A 11 -2.77 2.60 9.01
N ASP A 12 -3.74 2.09 9.78
CA ASP A 12 -4.34 2.84 10.89
C ASP A 12 -3.48 2.81 12.16
N ASP A 13 -2.68 1.76 12.37
CA ASP A 13 -1.65 1.76 13.40
C ASP A 13 -0.48 2.67 12.99
N ARG A 14 -0.49 3.89 13.54
CA ARG A 14 0.54 4.91 13.27
C ARG A 14 1.96 4.43 13.56
N CYS A 15 2.18 3.60 14.58
CA CYS A 15 3.51 3.11 14.89
C CYS A 15 4.02 2.17 13.79
N ILE A 16 3.15 1.30 13.28
CA ILE A 16 3.47 0.42 12.15
C ILE A 16 3.69 1.24 10.88
N GLY A 17 2.79 2.18 10.58
CA GLY A 17 2.86 3.07 9.41
C GLY A 17 4.12 3.94 9.38
N GLU A 18 4.43 4.62 10.49
CA GLU A 18 5.63 5.46 10.64
C GLU A 18 6.91 4.60 10.57
N SER A 19 6.92 3.39 11.15
CA SER A 19 8.07 2.48 11.03
C SER A 19 8.35 2.03 9.59
N MET A 20 7.30 1.71 8.82
CA MET A 20 7.45 1.39 7.39
C MET A 20 7.90 2.61 6.59
N GLN A 21 7.35 3.79 6.88
CA GLN A 21 7.73 5.05 6.27
C GLN A 21 9.22 5.34 6.48
N ASP A 22 9.71 5.32 7.72
CA ASP A 22 11.12 5.57 8.05
C ASP A 22 12.04 4.61 7.31
N ARG A 23 11.69 3.32 7.28
CA ARG A 23 12.45 2.30 6.56
C ARG A 23 12.50 2.59 5.06
N LEU A 24 11.36 2.84 4.41
CA LEU A 24 11.31 3.07 2.97
C LEU A 24 11.99 4.38 2.57
N GLN A 25 11.85 5.44 3.36
CA GLN A 25 12.57 6.70 3.17
C GLN A 25 14.08 6.53 3.29
N SER A 26 14.56 5.70 4.23
CA SER A 26 16.00 5.39 4.36
C SER A 26 16.59 4.68 3.13
N LEU A 27 15.73 4.00 2.36
CA LEU A 27 16.09 3.36 1.08
C LEU A 27 15.96 4.31 -0.12
N GLY A 28 15.57 5.56 0.13
CA GLY A 28 15.48 6.63 -0.85
C GLY A 28 14.12 6.75 -1.53
N TYR A 29 13.07 6.06 -1.07
CA TYR A 29 11.69 6.21 -1.57
C TYR A 29 11.03 7.50 -1.04
N ASP A 30 10.13 8.10 -1.83
CA ASP A 30 9.15 9.05 -1.32
C ASP A 30 7.97 8.27 -0.74
N THR A 31 7.35 8.77 0.33
CA THR A 31 6.26 8.06 0.99
C THR A 31 5.16 9.02 1.42
N VAL A 32 3.92 8.55 1.41
CA VAL A 32 2.79 9.24 2.04
C VAL A 32 2.02 8.25 2.90
N LEU A 33 1.78 8.59 4.16
CA LEU A 33 1.04 7.75 5.11
C LEU A 33 -0.40 8.26 5.24
N MET A 34 -1.36 7.34 5.14
CA MET A 34 -2.78 7.53 5.37
C MET A 34 -3.24 6.54 6.43
N THR A 35 -4.11 6.98 7.34
CA THR A 35 -4.58 6.15 8.45
C THR A 35 -5.97 5.54 8.22
N ASP A 36 -6.56 5.81 7.06
CA ASP A 36 -7.87 5.30 6.67
C ASP A 36 -8.02 5.27 5.13
N GLY A 37 -8.94 4.43 4.67
CA GLY A 37 -9.19 4.21 3.24
C GLY A 37 -9.82 5.41 2.52
N TYR A 38 -10.62 6.23 3.21
CA TYR A 38 -11.26 7.40 2.60
C TYR A 38 -10.23 8.47 2.26
N SER A 39 -9.33 8.76 3.20
CA SER A 39 -8.22 9.69 3.00
C SER A 39 -7.30 9.20 1.88
N ALA A 40 -7.00 7.89 1.82
CA ALA A 40 -6.21 7.31 0.75
C ALA A 40 -6.84 7.53 -0.65
N LEU A 41 -8.13 7.21 -0.81
CA LEU A 41 -8.83 7.40 -2.08
C LEU A 41 -8.96 8.89 -2.45
N ALA A 42 -9.24 9.76 -1.48
CA ALA A 42 -9.32 11.20 -1.69
C ALA A 42 -7.97 11.77 -2.15
N THR A 43 -6.86 11.39 -1.50
CA THR A 43 -5.51 11.81 -1.90
C THR A 43 -5.15 11.28 -3.29
N MET A 44 -5.49 10.03 -3.60
CA MET A 44 -5.30 9.48 -4.95
C MET A 44 -6.03 10.34 -6.00
N ALA A 45 -7.31 10.65 -5.77
CA ALA A 45 -8.09 11.46 -6.70
C ALA A 45 -7.57 12.90 -6.86
N LEU A 46 -7.09 13.53 -5.78
CA LEU A 46 -6.74 14.95 -5.76
C LEU A 46 -5.27 15.22 -6.14
N GLU A 47 -4.36 14.32 -5.76
CA GLU A 47 -2.92 14.61 -5.81
C GLU A 47 -2.14 13.75 -6.79
N HIS A 48 -2.68 12.60 -7.23
CA HIS A 48 -1.93 11.65 -8.06
C HIS A 48 -1.36 12.28 -9.35
N HIS A 49 -2.10 13.19 -9.99
CA HIS A 49 -1.62 13.88 -11.20
C HIS A 49 -0.41 14.81 -10.98
N ARG A 50 -0.21 15.31 -9.74
CA ARG A 50 0.92 16.19 -9.38
C ARG A 50 2.09 15.38 -8.80
N SER A 51 1.75 14.39 -7.99
CA SER A 51 2.70 13.56 -7.25
C SER A 51 2.30 12.08 -7.39
N PRO A 52 2.60 11.46 -8.55
CA PRO A 52 2.12 10.12 -8.87
C PRO A 52 2.59 9.08 -7.86
N VAL A 53 1.63 8.34 -7.32
CA VAL A 53 1.88 7.15 -6.49
C VAL A 53 2.19 5.98 -7.43
N GLN A 54 3.27 5.27 -7.16
CA GLN A 54 3.74 4.15 -7.98
C GLN A 54 3.54 2.79 -7.31
N LEU A 55 3.21 2.77 -6.03
CA LEU A 55 2.91 1.57 -5.26
C LEU A 55 2.03 1.94 -4.07
N VAL A 56 1.06 1.09 -3.75
CA VAL A 56 0.24 1.19 -2.54
C VAL A 56 0.52 -0.01 -1.64
N LEU A 57 0.84 0.23 -0.37
CA LEU A 57 0.80 -0.74 0.71
C LEU A 57 -0.51 -0.53 1.46
N LEU A 58 -1.40 -1.51 1.44
CA LEU A 58 -2.78 -1.34 1.89
C LEU A 58 -3.11 -2.35 2.98
N ASP A 59 -3.37 -1.90 4.19
CA ASP A 59 -3.94 -2.78 5.20
C ASP A 59 -5.33 -3.28 4.77
N LEU A 60 -5.54 -4.57 4.95
CA LEU A 60 -6.82 -5.23 4.76
C LEU A 60 -7.85 -4.71 5.76
N ARG A 61 -7.45 -4.45 7.01
CA ARG A 61 -8.35 -4.14 8.11
C ARG A 61 -8.19 -2.70 8.57
N LEU A 62 -8.83 -1.79 7.84
CA LEU A 62 -8.87 -0.36 8.18
C LEU A 62 -10.17 0.00 8.93
N PRO A 63 -10.15 1.03 9.78
CA PRO A 63 -11.35 1.58 10.38
C PRO A 63 -12.23 2.27 9.32
N GLY A 64 -13.54 2.04 9.42
CA GLY A 64 -14.55 2.70 8.57
C GLY A 64 -14.72 2.09 7.17
N MET A 65 -13.63 1.80 6.45
CA MET A 65 -13.67 1.23 5.10
C MET A 65 -12.74 0.02 4.98
N ASP A 66 -13.27 -1.13 4.56
CA ASP A 66 -12.50 -2.35 4.35
C ASP A 66 -11.43 -2.15 3.25
N GLY A 67 -10.21 -2.63 3.49
CA GLY A 67 -9.11 -2.55 2.52
C GLY A 67 -9.43 -3.23 1.19
N MET A 68 -10.27 -4.26 1.17
CA MET A 68 -10.75 -4.87 -0.08
C MET A 68 -11.61 -3.92 -0.91
N LEU A 69 -12.41 -3.08 -0.26
CA LEU A 69 -13.19 -2.05 -0.95
C LEU A 69 -12.27 -0.97 -1.51
N VAL A 70 -11.26 -0.55 -0.75
CA VAL A 70 -10.24 0.41 -1.22
C VAL A 70 -9.51 -0.15 -2.45
N LEU A 71 -9.08 -1.41 -2.40
CA LEU A 71 -8.46 -2.10 -3.55
C LEU A 71 -9.38 -2.07 -4.78
N GLY A 72 -10.66 -2.40 -4.60
CA GLY A 72 -11.65 -2.38 -5.67
C GLY A 72 -11.82 -1.00 -6.32
N GLU A 73 -11.88 0.07 -5.53
CA GLU A 73 -11.93 1.45 -6.04
C GLU A 73 -10.63 1.84 -6.76
N LEU A 74 -9.46 1.47 -6.20
CA LEU A 74 -8.18 1.70 -6.85
C LEU A 74 -8.07 0.98 -8.20
N ARG A 75 -8.59 -0.25 -8.33
CA ARG A 75 -8.60 -0.97 -9.61
C ARG A 75 -9.49 -0.30 -10.67
N LYS A 76 -10.56 0.38 -10.27
CA LYS A 76 -11.45 1.10 -11.21
C LYS A 76 -10.80 2.37 -11.75
N ILE A 77 -10.06 3.10 -10.92
CA ILE A 77 -9.55 4.44 -11.23
C ILE A 77 -8.10 4.40 -11.70
N TYR A 78 -7.28 3.53 -11.10
CA TYR A 78 -5.83 3.42 -11.34
C TYR A 78 -5.40 1.95 -11.53
N PRO A 79 -5.91 1.26 -12.57
CA PRO A 79 -5.71 -0.19 -12.79
C PRO A 79 -4.24 -0.60 -12.92
N GLU A 80 -3.34 0.32 -13.26
CA GLU A 80 -1.91 0.10 -13.43
C GLU A 80 -1.08 0.18 -12.15
N ILE A 81 -1.57 0.83 -11.10
CA ILE A 81 -0.79 1.01 -9.86
C ILE A 81 -0.77 -0.31 -9.08
N PRO A 82 0.41 -0.90 -8.81
CA PRO A 82 0.49 -2.10 -7.98
C PRO A 82 0.05 -1.83 -6.55
N VAL A 83 -0.67 -2.79 -5.97
CA VAL A 83 -1.12 -2.81 -4.58
C VAL A 83 -0.60 -4.08 -3.92
N ILE A 84 0.11 -3.90 -2.81
CA ILE A 84 0.48 -4.98 -1.89
C ILE A 84 -0.46 -4.89 -0.70
N MET A 85 -1.24 -5.94 -0.47
CA MET A 85 -2.10 -6.02 0.71
C MET A 85 -1.29 -6.39 1.94
N MET A 86 -1.62 -5.82 3.09
CA MET A 86 -1.04 -6.15 4.39
C MET A 86 -2.14 -6.74 5.27
N SER A 87 -1.87 -7.83 6.00
CA SER A 87 -2.84 -8.31 6.99
C SER A 87 -2.20 -9.10 8.13
N ALA A 88 -2.84 -9.02 9.29
CA ALA A 88 -2.48 -9.78 10.49
C ALA A 88 -2.84 -11.27 10.38
N THR A 89 -3.89 -11.60 9.61
CA THR A 89 -4.29 -12.96 9.31
C THR A 89 -3.68 -13.35 7.97
N ALA A 90 -2.56 -14.08 8.01
CA ALA A 90 -1.99 -14.70 6.81
C ALA A 90 -2.82 -15.91 6.34
N GLU A 91 -4.15 -15.84 6.50
CA GLU A 91 -5.05 -16.88 6.07
C GLU A 91 -5.04 -16.96 4.55
N ARG A 92 -4.95 -18.19 4.04
CA ARG A 92 -4.87 -18.45 2.60
C ARG A 92 -6.10 -17.91 1.86
N ALA A 93 -7.25 -17.86 2.53
CA ALA A 93 -8.50 -17.33 1.96
C ALA A 93 -8.39 -15.83 1.66
N ASP A 94 -8.01 -15.01 2.66
CA ASP A 94 -7.83 -13.56 2.51
C ASP A 94 -6.83 -13.22 1.40
N SER A 95 -5.69 -13.91 1.36
CA SER A 95 -4.69 -13.71 0.31
C SER A 95 -5.24 -14.09 -1.08
N LEU A 96 -5.98 -15.19 -1.20
CA LEU A 96 -6.57 -15.61 -2.48
C LEU A 96 -7.64 -14.63 -2.96
N GLU A 97 -8.46 -14.09 -2.06
CA GLU A 97 -9.48 -13.10 -2.39
C GLU A 97 -8.85 -11.77 -2.83
N ALA A 98 -7.82 -11.29 -2.12
CA ALA A 98 -7.05 -10.11 -2.49
C ALA A 98 -6.44 -10.23 -3.89
N ILE A 99 -5.79 -11.35 -4.19
CA ILE A 99 -5.19 -11.58 -5.52
C ILE A 99 -6.27 -11.62 -6.61
N LYS A 100 -7.41 -12.28 -6.36
CA LYS A 100 -8.55 -12.30 -7.30
C LYS A 100 -9.13 -10.91 -7.54
N ALA A 101 -9.12 -10.05 -6.52
CA ALA A 101 -9.55 -8.65 -6.61
C ALA A 101 -8.52 -7.72 -7.28
N GLY A 102 -7.34 -8.23 -7.63
CA GLY A 102 -6.32 -7.50 -8.39
C GLY A 102 -5.17 -6.94 -7.56
N ALA A 103 -4.99 -7.39 -6.30
CA ALA A 103 -3.73 -7.17 -5.59
C ALA A 103 -2.60 -7.94 -6.28
N GLN A 104 -1.39 -7.37 -6.25
CA GLN A 104 -0.21 -7.95 -6.89
C GLN A 104 0.59 -8.83 -5.94
N ASP A 105 0.53 -8.54 -4.64
CA ASP A 105 1.19 -9.34 -3.61
C ASP A 105 0.54 -9.10 -2.24
N PHE A 106 1.04 -9.83 -1.25
CA PHE A 106 0.62 -9.77 0.14
C PHE A 106 1.83 -9.74 1.10
N LEU A 107 1.67 -9.04 2.21
CA LEU A 107 2.59 -8.98 3.35
C LEU A 107 1.84 -9.37 4.63
N ALA A 108 2.35 -10.40 5.31
CA ALA A 108 1.83 -10.79 6.61
C ALA A 108 2.41 -9.88 7.71
N LYS A 109 1.56 -9.41 8.63
CA LYS A 109 2.00 -8.74 9.86
C LYS A 109 2.40 -9.82 10.89
N PRO A 110 3.44 -9.59 11.72
CA PRO A 110 4.30 -8.41 11.76
C PRO A 110 5.18 -8.29 10.51
N ILE A 111 5.33 -7.06 9.98
CA ILE A 111 6.02 -6.80 8.71
C ILE A 111 7.53 -7.00 8.91
N ASP A 112 8.08 -8.02 8.24
CA ASP A 112 9.55 -8.17 8.14
C ASP A 112 10.11 -7.06 7.24
N PRO A 113 11.02 -6.19 7.74
CA PRO A 113 11.57 -5.10 6.96
C PRO A 113 12.32 -5.52 5.69
N ARG A 114 12.91 -6.72 5.67
CA ARG A 114 13.58 -7.27 4.47
C ARG A 114 12.56 -7.68 3.42
N MET A 115 11.45 -8.30 3.84
CA MET A 115 10.36 -8.68 2.94
C MET A 115 9.66 -7.45 2.36
N LEU A 116 9.46 -6.41 3.18
CA LEU A 116 8.93 -5.12 2.74
C LEU A 116 9.80 -4.53 1.62
N GLU A 117 11.11 -4.44 1.86
CA GLU A 117 12.07 -3.94 0.88
C GLU A 117 12.06 -4.76 -0.42
N GLU A 118 12.13 -6.08 -0.30
CA GLU A 118 12.17 -6.98 -1.45
C GLU A 118 10.93 -6.82 -2.34
N LYS A 119 9.73 -6.80 -1.73
CA LYS A 119 8.47 -6.66 -2.47
C LYS A 119 8.30 -5.27 -3.07
N CYS A 120 8.62 -4.21 -2.33
CA CYS A 120 8.57 -2.84 -2.88
C CYS A 120 9.50 -2.69 -4.08
N ARG A 121 10.74 -3.20 -3.97
CA ARG A 121 11.70 -3.19 -5.09
C ARG A 121 11.18 -3.96 -6.29
N LYS A 122 10.62 -5.16 -6.09
CA LYS A 122 10.06 -5.99 -7.16
C LYS A 122 8.87 -5.34 -7.89
N MET A 123 8.09 -4.48 -7.23
CA MET A 123 6.95 -3.81 -7.85
C MET A 123 7.33 -2.54 -8.61
N LEU A 124 8.46 -1.93 -8.25
CA LEU A 124 8.88 -0.63 -8.79
C LEU A 124 9.92 -0.73 -9.91
N TYR A 125 10.52 -1.91 -10.12
CA TYR A 125 11.58 -2.19 -11.10
C TYR A 125 11.39 -3.55 -11.77
#